data_AF-A0A0Q1A4P0-F1
#
_entry.id   AF-A0A0Q1A4P0-F1
#
_cell.length_a   1.000
_cell.length_b   1.000
_cell.length_c   1.000
_cell.angle_alpha   90.00
_cell.angle_beta   90.00
_cell.angle_gamma   90.00
#
_symmetry.space_group_name_H-M   'P 1'
#
loop_
_entity.id
_entity.type
_entity.pdbx_description
1 polymer ?
#
loop_
_entity_poly.entity_id
_entity_poly.type
_entity_poly.pdbx_seq_one_letter_code
_entity_poly.pdbx_strand_id
1 'polypeptide(L)'
;MGEILQYIPGNGLFHRLHPATKILFIIVVSIATILSSSIPLLVAYLLLILLLALAGHLLKPVLQQMLLVGLMSIVLYLVTILTVPRGTVIGSLVPGFIPFIGGSIPVTVEALIVGTVLTLRFAILITAFQLFVISTQPRDLVHTMERARIPADYTLMFIIALRFIPTLQIEGKRIHEAQLARGYHPGEG
;
A
#
# COMPACT_ATOMS: atom_id res chain seq x y z
N MET A 1 -18.57 -16.45 -0.07
CA MET A 1 -18.90 -15.01 0.04
C MET A 1 -17.61 -14.31 0.37
N GLY A 2 -16.90 -13.76 -0.63
CA GLY A 2 -15.71 -12.98 -0.35
C GLY A 2 -16.17 -11.71 0.35
N GLU A 3 -15.82 -11.53 1.63
CA GLU A 3 -15.97 -10.22 2.26
C GLU A 3 -15.10 -9.25 1.47
N ILE A 4 -15.73 -8.41 0.64
CA ILE A 4 -15.05 -7.39 -0.17
C ILE A 4 -14.45 -6.29 0.73
N LEU A 5 -14.82 -6.31 2.00
CA LEU A 5 -14.17 -5.57 3.06
C LEU A 5 -12.91 -6.34 3.45
N GLN A 6 -11.74 -5.87 2.99
CA GLN A 6 -10.40 -6.42 3.27
C GLN A 6 -10.01 -6.49 4.77
N TYR A 7 -10.95 -6.24 5.67
CA TYR A 7 -10.76 -6.36 7.10
C TYR A 7 -10.56 -7.82 7.49
N ILE A 8 -9.49 -8.11 8.22
CA ILE A 8 -9.21 -9.43 8.75
C ILE A 8 -9.60 -9.42 10.23
N PRO A 9 -10.62 -10.19 10.64
CA PRO A 9 -11.02 -10.25 12.04
C PRO A 9 -9.87 -10.80 12.88
N GLY A 10 -9.49 -10.06 13.92
CA GLY A 10 -8.40 -10.42 14.82
C GLY A 10 -8.51 -9.69 16.15
N ASN A 11 -7.89 -10.27 17.19
CA ASN A 11 -7.86 -9.73 18.55
C ASN A 11 -6.50 -9.09 18.90
N GLY A 12 -5.67 -8.78 17.89
CA GLY A 12 -4.35 -8.21 18.10
C GLY A 12 -4.37 -6.85 18.77
N LEU A 13 -3.25 -6.46 19.40
CA LEU A 13 -3.12 -5.14 20.04
C LEU A 13 -3.47 -3.98 19.09
N PHE A 14 -3.10 -4.12 17.82
CA PHE A 14 -3.39 -3.13 16.79
C PHE A 14 -4.87 -3.11 16.36
N HIS A 15 -5.63 -4.20 16.50
CA HIS A 15 -7.07 -4.21 16.23
C HIS A 15 -7.86 -3.43 17.29
N ARG A 16 -7.41 -3.48 18.56
CA ARG A 16 -8.10 -2.85 19.69
C ARG A 16 -7.92 -1.33 19.78
N LEU A 17 -6.98 -0.76 19.02
CA LEU A 17 -6.76 0.68 18.99
C LEU A 17 -7.93 1.41 18.31
N HIS A 18 -8.25 2.61 18.79
CA HIS A 18 -9.26 3.44 18.16
C HIS A 18 -8.82 3.83 16.74
N PRO A 19 -9.70 3.81 15.71
CA PRO A 19 -9.30 4.08 14.33
C PRO A 19 -8.67 5.46 14.13
N ALA A 20 -9.14 6.48 14.85
CA ALA A 20 -8.52 7.81 14.88
C ALA A 20 -7.01 7.75 15.23
N THR A 21 -6.63 6.94 16.22
CA THR A 21 -5.23 6.77 16.63
C THR A 21 -4.41 6.07 15.55
N LYS A 22 -5.01 5.10 14.83
CA LYS A 22 -4.35 4.43 13.70
C LYS A 22 -4.13 5.38 12.53
N ILE A 23 -5.12 6.22 12.21
CA ILE A 23 -4.99 7.26 11.16
C ILE A 23 -3.86 8.22 11.53
N LEU A 24 -3.86 8.71 12.77
CA LEU A 24 -2.78 9.58 13.26
C LEU A 24 -1.41 8.89 13.16
N PHE A 25 -1.33 7.62 13.55
CA PHE A 25 -0.10 6.82 13.43
C PHE A 25 0.40 6.77 11.99
N ILE A 26 -0.46 6.48 11.00
CA ILE A 26 -0.07 6.46 9.59
C ILE A 26 0.41 7.82 9.14
N ILE A 27 -0.29 8.90 9.48
CA ILE A 27 0.07 10.26 9.09
C ILE A 27 1.46 10.62 9.65
N VAL A 28 1.68 10.36 10.94
CA VAL A 28 2.96 10.63 11.60
C VAL A 28 4.09 9.81 10.97
N VAL A 29 3.88 8.50 10.78
CA VAL A 29 4.86 7.62 10.12
C VAL A 29 5.13 8.08 8.68
N SER A 30 4.12 8.55 7.96
CA SER A 30 4.26 9.02 6.57
C SER A 30 5.12 10.28 6.52
N ILE A 31 4.82 11.27 7.36
CA ILE A 31 5.59 12.51 7.45
C ILE A 31 7.04 12.22 7.90
N ALA A 32 7.22 11.39 8.93
CA ALA A 32 8.54 11.02 9.44
C ALA A 32 9.39 10.28 8.39
N THR A 33 8.77 9.39 7.62
CA THR A 33 9.40 8.65 6.52
C THR A 33 9.82 9.56 5.37
N ILE A 34 8.99 10.53 5.00
CA ILE A 34 9.27 11.48 3.92
C ILE A 34 10.41 12.45 4.30
N LEU A 35 10.43 12.93 5.56
CA LEU A 35 11.46 13.84 6.05
C LEU A 35 12.81 13.13 6.30
N SER A 36 12.80 11.82 6.55
CA SER A 36 14.01 11.05 6.81
C SER A 36 14.71 10.63 5.52
N SER A 37 15.99 10.95 5.40
CA SER A 37 16.85 10.52 4.27
C SER A 37 17.92 9.51 4.69
N SER A 38 18.08 9.24 5.99
CA SER A 38 19.07 8.29 6.49
C SER A 38 18.55 6.86 6.40
N ILE A 39 19.28 6.00 5.68
CA ILE A 39 18.93 4.58 5.50
C ILE A 39 18.73 3.84 6.84
N PRO A 40 19.59 4.00 7.87
CA PRO A 40 19.41 3.28 9.14
C PRO A 40 18.08 3.62 9.85
N LEU A 41 17.66 4.89 9.83
CA LEU A 41 16.37 5.29 10.41
C LEU A 41 15.19 4.72 9.63
N LEU A 42 15.26 4.69 8.30
CA LEU A 42 14.19 4.09 7.48
C LEU A 42 14.07 2.59 7.73
N VAL A 43 15.19 1.87 7.86
CA VAL A 43 15.19 0.44 8.24
C VAL A 43 14.55 0.27 9.62
N ALA A 44 14.89 1.12 10.59
CA ALA A 44 14.29 1.07 11.93
C ALA A 44 12.77 1.28 11.90
N TYR A 45 12.26 2.20 11.07
CA TYR A 45 10.80 2.40 10.90
C TYR A 45 10.12 1.19 10.27
N LEU A 46 10.72 0.59 9.24
CA LEU A 46 10.18 -0.61 8.61
C LEU A 46 10.11 -1.78 9.61
N LEU A 47 11.18 -1.99 10.38
CA LEU A 47 11.21 -3.01 11.44
C LEU A 47 10.18 -2.75 12.53
N LEU A 48 10.01 -1.50 12.96
CA LEU A 48 8.99 -1.13 13.95
C LEU A 48 7.59 -1.49 13.47
N ILE A 49 7.25 -1.18 12.22
CA ILE A 49 5.93 -1.51 11.64
C ILE A 49 5.76 -3.03 11.54
N LEU A 50 6.81 -3.75 11.18
CA LEU A 50 6.78 -5.22 11.10
C LEU A 50 6.58 -5.86 12.49
N LEU A 51 7.22 -5.31 13.53
CA LEU A 51 7.02 -5.73 14.92
C LEU A 51 5.59 -5.45 15.39
N LEU A 52 5.01 -4.30 15.02
CA LEU A 52 3.61 -3.99 15.31
C LEU A 52 2.66 -4.95 14.57
N ALA A 53 2.96 -5.29 13.33
CA ALA A 53 2.20 -6.29 12.56
C ALA A 53 2.31 -7.68 13.19
N LEU A 54 3.48 -8.06 13.70
CA LEU A 54 3.70 -9.30 14.43
C LEU A 54 2.86 -9.34 15.72
N ALA A 55 2.92 -8.28 16.53
CA ALA A 55 2.13 -8.14 17.75
C ALA A 55 0.61 -8.15 17.47
N GLY A 56 0.22 -7.67 16.28
CA GLY A 56 -1.16 -7.72 15.78
C GLY A 56 -1.60 -9.07 15.20
N HIS A 57 -0.72 -10.07 15.09
CA HIS A 57 -0.97 -11.32 14.34
C HIS A 57 -1.33 -11.10 12.87
N LEU A 58 -0.88 -9.99 12.29
CA LEU A 58 -1.14 -9.56 10.91
C LEU A 58 0.07 -9.75 9.99
N LEU A 59 1.09 -10.51 10.43
CA LEU A 59 2.34 -10.65 9.69
C LEU A 59 2.17 -11.31 8.32
N LYS A 60 1.34 -12.35 8.24
CA LYS A 60 1.11 -13.12 7.00
C LYS A 60 0.58 -12.25 5.85
N PRO A 61 -0.52 -11.49 6.00
CA PRO A 61 -1.01 -10.61 4.93
C PRO A 61 -0.03 -9.48 4.61
N VAL A 62 0.69 -8.94 5.60
CA VAL A 62 1.74 -7.94 5.39
C VAL A 62 2.89 -8.50 4.54
N LEU A 63 3.35 -9.71 4.84
CA LEU A 63 4.45 -10.34 4.11
C LEU A 63 4.06 -10.70 2.66
N GLN A 64 2.81 -11.12 2.43
CA GLN A 64 2.30 -11.34 1.07
C GLN A 64 2.33 -10.05 0.24
N GLN A 65 2.01 -8.92 0.85
CA GLN A 65 2.10 -7.62 0.16
C GLN A 65 3.55 -7.18 -0.04
N MET A 66 4.47 -7.50 0.88
CA MET A 66 5.90 -7.19 0.70
C MET A 66 6.48 -7.83 -0.57
N LEU A 67 5.95 -8.98 -1.01
CA LEU A 67 6.32 -9.56 -2.30
C LEU A 67 5.99 -8.63 -3.48
N LEU A 68 4.79 -8.04 -3.48
CA LEU A 68 4.35 -7.10 -4.50
C LEU A 68 5.13 -5.77 -4.43
N VAL A 69 5.42 -5.31 -3.21
CA VAL A 69 6.30 -4.16 -2.97
C VAL A 69 7.71 -4.44 -3.50
N GLY A 70 8.21 -5.67 -3.35
CA GLY A 70 9.50 -6.09 -3.91
C GLY A 70 9.54 -5.96 -5.43
N LEU A 71 8.48 -6.40 -6.12
CA LEU A 71 8.36 -6.23 -7.57
C LEU A 71 8.36 -4.74 -7.98
N MET A 72 7.58 -3.91 -7.29
CA MET A 72 7.55 -2.47 -7.54
C MET A 72 8.89 -1.80 -7.20
N SER A 73 9.63 -2.33 -6.23
CA SER A 73 10.95 -1.83 -5.87
C SER A 73 11.95 -2.00 -7.01
N ILE A 74 11.89 -3.12 -7.75
CA ILE A 74 12.72 -3.33 -8.94
C ILE A 74 12.45 -2.25 -9.99
N VAL A 75 11.18 -1.94 -10.24
CA VAL A 75 10.79 -0.88 -11.18
C VAL A 75 11.30 0.48 -10.71
N LEU A 76 11.16 0.80 -9.43
CA LEU A 76 11.68 2.05 -8.87
C LEU A 76 13.20 2.14 -9.01
N TYR A 77 13.94 1.06 -8.74
CA TYR A 77 15.38 1.02 -8.97
C TYR A 77 15.74 1.28 -10.43
N LEU A 78 15.07 0.61 -11.36
CA LEU A 78 15.30 0.79 -12.79
C LEU A 78 15.08 2.26 -13.22
N VAL A 79 13.98 2.86 -12.76
CA VAL A 79 13.68 4.28 -13.02
C VAL A 79 14.75 5.19 -12.43
N THR A 80 15.21 4.94 -11.21
CA THR A 80 16.26 5.77 -10.58
C THR A 80 17.60 5.67 -11.30
N ILE A 81 17.97 4.49 -11.76
CA ILE A 81 19.20 4.27 -12.55
C ILE A 81 19.12 5.00 -13.90
N LEU A 82 17.94 5.04 -14.53
CA LEU A 82 17.73 5.73 -15.81
C LEU A 82 17.65 7.26 -15.66
N THR A 83 17.12 7.75 -14.53
CA THR A 83 16.76 9.17 -14.35
C THR A 83 17.83 9.98 -13.63
N VAL A 84 18.74 9.33 -12.89
CA VAL A 84 19.80 10.01 -12.12
C VAL A 84 21.14 9.84 -12.85
N PRO A 85 21.50 10.73 -13.80
CA PRO A 85 22.78 10.66 -14.52
C PRO A 85 23.96 11.22 -13.71
N ARG A 86 23.77 11.53 -12.42
CA ARG A 86 24.78 12.18 -11.57
C ARG A 86 25.39 11.20 -10.58
N GLY A 87 26.69 11.35 -10.35
CA GLY A 87 27.46 10.56 -9.39
C GLY A 87 28.62 9.76 -10.00
N THR A 88 29.48 9.22 -9.14
CA THR A 88 30.59 8.35 -9.55
C THR A 88 30.05 7.06 -10.15
N VAL A 89 30.40 6.79 -11.41
CA VAL A 89 30.00 5.59 -12.15
C VAL A 89 30.79 4.40 -11.62
N ILE A 90 30.11 3.41 -11.03
CA ILE A 90 30.75 2.18 -10.53
C ILE A 90 30.79 1.11 -11.62
N GLY A 91 29.82 1.12 -12.53
CA GLY A 91 29.73 0.20 -13.66
C GLY A 91 28.60 0.58 -14.62
N SER A 92 28.69 0.15 -15.87
CA SER A 92 27.64 0.31 -16.87
C SER A 92 26.77 -0.95 -16.93
N LEU A 93 25.44 -0.80 -16.98
CA LEU A 93 24.53 -1.94 -17.11
C LEU A 93 24.68 -2.65 -18.48
N VAL A 94 25.27 -1.96 -19.46
CA VAL A 94 25.60 -2.46 -20.79
C VAL A 94 27.13 -2.48 -20.93
N PRO A 95 27.77 -3.63 -21.22
CA PRO A 95 29.19 -3.69 -21.55
C PRO A 95 29.47 -2.88 -22.81
N GLY A 96 30.58 -2.12 -22.84
CA GLY A 96 30.94 -1.20 -23.94
C GLY A 96 31.24 -1.84 -25.31
N PHE A 97 30.90 -3.11 -25.53
CA PHE A 97 31.18 -3.84 -26.77
C PHE A 97 29.99 -3.88 -27.76
N ILE A 98 28.83 -3.28 -27.42
CA ILE A 98 27.64 -3.28 -28.30
C ILE A 98 27.61 -2.00 -29.16
N PRO A 99 27.79 -2.08 -30.49
CA PRO A 99 28.06 -0.91 -31.36
C PRO A 99 26.88 0.06 -31.56
N PHE A 100 25.66 -0.31 -31.15
CA PHE A 100 24.45 0.46 -31.47
C PHE A 100 23.86 1.25 -30.29
N ILE A 101 24.25 0.95 -29.04
CA ILE A 101 23.70 1.58 -27.82
C ILE A 101 24.77 2.31 -26.98
N GLY A 102 26.07 2.11 -27.29
CA GLY A 102 27.15 2.93 -26.75
C GLY A 102 27.12 3.08 -25.22
N GLY A 103 27.14 1.96 -24.48
CA GLY A 103 27.51 1.93 -23.04
C GLY A 103 26.90 3.01 -22.12
N SER A 104 25.68 3.48 -22.39
CA SER A 104 25.20 4.79 -21.95
C SER A 104 24.27 4.78 -20.73
N ILE A 105 24.12 3.64 -20.03
CA ILE A 105 23.41 3.58 -18.75
C ILE A 105 24.44 3.38 -17.62
N PRO A 106 25.09 4.46 -17.14
CA PRO A 106 25.98 4.41 -16.00
C PRO A 106 25.17 4.17 -14.72
N VAL A 107 25.48 3.09 -13.99
CA VAL A 107 24.96 2.90 -12.64
C VAL A 107 25.83 3.72 -11.69
N THR A 108 25.25 4.79 -11.12
CA THR A 108 25.95 5.67 -10.19
C THR A 108 25.68 5.27 -8.74
N VAL A 109 26.64 5.52 -7.84
CA VAL A 109 26.46 5.31 -6.38
C VAL A 109 25.24 6.09 -5.89
N GLU A 110 25.05 7.31 -6.40
CA GLU A 110 23.94 8.19 -6.03
C GLU A 110 22.59 7.61 -6.45
N ALA A 111 22.48 7.06 -7.66
CA ALA A 111 21.27 6.38 -8.11
C ALA A 111 20.92 5.19 -7.21
N LEU A 112 21.92 4.45 -6.74
CA LEU A 112 21.69 3.33 -5.82
C LEU A 112 21.19 3.82 -4.45
N ILE A 113 21.83 4.84 -3.86
CA ILE A 113 21.42 5.40 -2.56
C ILE A 113 20.00 5.97 -2.64
N VAL A 114 19.70 6.76 -3.69
CA VAL A 114 18.36 7.33 -3.90
C VAL A 114 17.34 6.23 -4.14
N GLY A 115 17.68 5.20 -4.94
CA GLY A 115 16.85 4.02 -5.14
C GLY A 115 16.55 3.28 -3.84
N THR A 116 17.55 3.07 -2.98
CA THR A 116 17.35 2.44 -1.66
C THR A 116 16.44 3.27 -0.77
N VAL A 117 16.65 4.58 -0.69
CA VAL A 117 15.82 5.48 0.11
C VAL A 117 14.38 5.48 -0.39
N LEU A 118 14.16 5.60 -1.70
CA LEU A 118 12.80 5.61 -2.28
C LEU A 118 12.08 4.28 -2.12
N THR A 119 12.77 3.17 -2.32
CA THR A 119 12.18 1.83 -2.14
C THR A 119 11.82 1.56 -0.68
N LEU A 120 12.66 1.95 0.28
CA LEU A 120 12.32 1.87 1.70
C LEU A 120 11.13 2.75 2.05
N ARG A 121 11.10 4.01 1.58
CA ARG A 121 9.96 4.90 1.81
C ARG A 121 8.67 4.30 1.27
N PHE A 122 8.70 3.79 0.03
CA PHE A 122 7.57 3.14 -0.59
C PHE A 122 7.11 1.92 0.22
N ALA A 123 8.03 1.05 0.63
CA ALA A 123 7.72 -0.13 1.44
C ALA A 123 7.08 0.24 2.78
N ILE A 124 7.60 1.25 3.48
CA ILE A 124 7.08 1.72 4.76
C ILE A 124 5.65 2.27 4.60
N LEU A 125 5.43 3.15 3.61
CA LEU A 125 4.12 3.77 3.38
C LEU A 125 3.04 2.74 3.03
N ILE A 126 3.36 1.84 2.11
CA ILE A 126 2.43 0.78 1.67
C ILE A 126 2.12 -0.17 2.83
N THR A 127 3.14 -0.58 3.59
CA THR A 127 2.95 -1.49 4.72
C THR A 127 2.14 -0.84 5.85
N ALA A 128 2.41 0.43 6.18
CA ALA A 128 1.67 1.17 7.19
C ALA A 128 0.19 1.32 6.80
N PHE A 129 -0.08 1.68 5.54
CA PHE A 129 -1.43 1.80 5.03
C PHE A 129 -2.16 0.46 5.01
N GLN A 130 -1.51 -0.62 4.58
CA GLN A 130 -2.10 -1.95 4.61
C GLN A 130 -2.47 -2.38 6.02
N LEU A 131 -1.58 -2.14 6.99
CA LEU A 131 -1.85 -2.48 8.39
C LEU A 131 -3.12 -1.82 8.89
N PHE A 132 -3.40 -0.59 8.46
CA PHE A 132 -4.65 0.08 8.76
C PHE A 132 -5.86 -0.53 8.07
N VAL A 133 -5.77 -0.80 6.76
CA VAL A 133 -6.87 -1.38 5.96
C VAL A 133 -7.30 -2.74 6.50
N ILE A 134 -6.34 -3.61 6.81
CA ILE A 134 -6.65 -4.98 7.30
C ILE A 134 -7.10 -5.00 8.76
N SER A 135 -6.77 -3.98 9.56
CA SER A 135 -7.05 -3.96 11.01
C SER A 135 -8.21 -3.08 11.42
N THR A 136 -8.85 -2.36 10.48
CA THR A 136 -9.90 -1.39 10.79
C THR A 136 -11.17 -1.71 10.02
N GLN A 137 -12.30 -1.86 10.72
CA GLN A 137 -13.58 -2.04 10.06
C GLN A 137 -14.07 -0.69 9.51
N PRO A 138 -14.63 -0.64 8.29
CA PRO A 138 -15.19 0.60 7.76
C PRO A 138 -16.34 1.19 8.58
N ARG A 139 -17.03 0.35 9.38
CA ARG A 139 -18.01 0.81 10.37
C ARG A 139 -17.37 1.65 11.48
N ASP A 140 -16.18 1.27 11.96
CA ASP A 140 -15.47 2.05 13.00
C ASP A 140 -14.94 3.39 12.46
N LEU A 141 -14.74 3.47 11.13
CA LEU A 141 -14.36 4.70 10.47
C LEU A 141 -15.47 5.75 10.56
N VAL A 142 -16.75 5.34 10.51
CA VAL A 142 -17.90 6.23 10.72
C VAL A 142 -17.82 6.92 12.08
N HIS A 143 -17.59 6.17 13.16
CA HIS A 143 -17.46 6.73 14.50
C HIS A 143 -16.28 7.71 14.61
N THR A 144 -15.25 7.50 13.79
CA THR A 144 -14.12 8.42 13.70
C THR A 144 -14.50 9.71 12.96
N MET A 145 -15.35 9.64 11.94
CA MET A 145 -15.90 10.82 11.25
C MET A 145 -16.77 11.67 12.20
N GLU A 146 -17.61 11.03 13.01
CA GLU A 146 -18.44 11.70 14.03
C GLU A 146 -17.57 12.43 15.05
N ARG A 147 -16.53 11.77 15.58
CA ARG A 147 -15.58 12.37 16.53
C ARG A 147 -14.75 13.49 15.91
N ALA A 148 -14.44 13.40 14.63
CA ALA A 148 -13.73 14.43 13.88
C ALA A 148 -14.60 15.66 13.57
N ARG A 149 -15.86 15.70 14.03
CA ARG A 149 -16.83 16.78 13.76
C ARG A 149 -17.05 17.04 12.27
N ILE A 150 -16.96 15.98 11.45
CA ILE A 150 -17.38 16.05 10.05
C ILE A 150 -18.90 16.31 10.02
N PRO A 151 -19.40 17.20 9.13
CA PRO A 151 -20.83 17.49 9.04
C PRO A 151 -21.67 16.21 8.93
N ALA A 152 -22.79 16.19 9.64
CA ALA A 152 -23.65 15.01 9.77
C ALA A 152 -24.10 14.45 8.42
N ASP A 153 -24.31 15.31 7.42
CA ASP A 153 -24.72 14.90 6.07
C ASP A 153 -23.69 13.98 5.40
N TYR A 154 -22.38 14.30 5.49
CA TYR A 154 -21.33 13.47 4.92
C TYR A 154 -21.20 12.12 5.65
N THR A 155 -21.30 12.14 6.98
CA THR A 155 -21.26 10.92 7.79
C THR A 155 -22.46 10.02 7.46
N LEU A 156 -23.65 10.59 7.33
CA LEU A 156 -24.87 9.88 6.94
C LEU A 156 -24.74 9.29 5.52
N MET A 157 -24.26 10.08 4.55
CA MET A 157 -24.01 9.59 3.19
C MET A 157 -23.05 8.39 3.19
N PHE A 158 -21.98 8.45 3.98
CA PHE A 158 -21.01 7.38 4.08
C PHE A 158 -21.59 6.11 4.72
N ILE A 159 -22.37 6.24 5.80
CA ILE A 159 -23.09 5.11 6.44
C ILE A 159 -24.04 4.44 5.45
N ILE A 160 -24.83 5.24 4.73
CA ILE A 160 -25.80 4.76 3.75
C ILE A 160 -25.08 4.00 2.63
N ALA A 161 -23.99 4.56 2.10
CA ALA A 161 -23.18 3.89 1.08
C ALA A 161 -22.63 2.54 1.58
N LEU A 162 -22.02 2.50 2.77
CA LEU A 162 -21.52 1.26 3.37
C LEU A 162 -22.61 0.19 3.55
N ARG A 163 -23.84 0.61 3.85
CA ARG A 163 -25.00 -0.29 3.98
C ARG A 163 -25.47 -0.83 2.63
N PHE A 164 -25.45 -0.02 1.58
CA PHE A 164 -25.93 -0.41 0.25
C PHE A 164 -24.92 -1.20 -0.57
N ILE A 165 -23.61 -1.05 -0.33
CA ILE A 165 -22.56 -1.79 -1.06
C ILE A 165 -22.85 -3.31 -1.09
N PRO A 166 -23.10 -4.00 0.04
CA PRO A 166 -23.40 -5.43 0.01
C PRO A 166 -24.68 -5.77 -0.77
N THR A 167 -25.73 -4.94 -0.64
CA THR A 167 -26.99 -5.16 -1.35
C THR A 167 -26.82 -4.99 -2.86
N LEU A 168 -26.11 -3.95 -3.30
CA LEU A 168 -25.82 -3.71 -4.72
C LEU A 168 -24.96 -4.82 -5.32
N GLN A 169 -24.05 -5.41 -4.55
CA GLN A 169 -23.26 -6.56 -5.00
C GLN A 169 -24.12 -7.82 -5.20
N ILE A 170 -25.03 -8.10 -4.27
CA ILE A 170 -25.98 -9.22 -4.40
C ILE A 170 -26.86 -9.00 -5.63
N GLU A 171 -27.35 -7.77 -5.82
CA GLU A 171 -28.20 -7.46 -6.96
C GLU A 171 -27.43 -7.52 -8.29
N GLY A 172 -26.19 -7.02 -8.32
CA GLY A 172 -25.30 -7.16 -9.48
C GLY A 172 -25.05 -8.62 -9.85
N LYS A 173 -24.85 -9.50 -8.86
CA LYS A 173 -24.72 -10.95 -9.07
C LYS A 173 -26.00 -11.57 -9.64
N ARG A 174 -27.17 -11.18 -9.12
CA ARG A 174 -28.47 -11.65 -9.64
C ARG A 174 -28.69 -11.19 -11.07
N ILE A 175 -28.37 -9.94 -11.39
CA ILE A 175 -28.44 -9.41 -12.75
C ILE A 175 -27.52 -10.22 -13.67
N HIS A 176 -26.27 -10.44 -13.25
CA HIS A 176 -25.31 -11.23 -14.02
C HIS A 176 -25.83 -12.66 -14.28
N GLU A 177 -26.31 -13.36 -13.25
CA GLU A 177 -26.89 -14.71 -13.39
C GLU A 177 -28.14 -14.72 -14.29
N ALA A 178 -29.01 -13.72 -14.19
CA ALA A 178 -30.19 -13.58 -15.05
C ALA A 178 -29.81 -13.32 -16.52
N GLN A 179 -28.74 -12.58 -16.76
CA GLN A 179 -28.22 -12.34 -18.12
C GLN A 179 -27.61 -13.60 -18.71
N LEU A 180 -26.83 -14.36 -17.92
CA LEU A 180 -26.30 -15.67 -18.34
C LEU A 180 -27.44 -16.62 -18.72
N ALA A 181 -28.53 -16.66 -17.94
CA ALA A 181 -29.71 -17.48 -18.25
C ALA A 181 -30.42 -17.07 -19.56
N ARG A 182 -30.27 -15.81 -19.99
CA ARG A 182 -30.78 -15.30 -21.28
C ARG A 182 -29.82 -15.57 -22.45
N GLY A 183 -28.71 -16.28 -22.22
CA GLY A 183 -27.68 -16.54 -23.22
C GLY A 183 -26.78 -15.35 -23.51
N TYR A 184 -26.85 -14.27 -22.72
CA TYR A 184 -25.90 -13.16 -22.79
C TYR A 184 -24.69 -13.51 -21.92
N HIS A 185 -23.53 -13.67 -22.55
CA HIS A 185 -22.25 -13.86 -21.86
C HIS A 185 -21.48 -12.53 -21.87
N PRO A 186 -21.67 -11.65 -20.86
CA PRO A 186 -20.74 -10.56 -20.66
C PRO A 186 -19.38 -11.19 -20.34
N GLY A 187 -18.32 -10.74 -21.02
CA GLY A 187 -16.98 -11.29 -20.84
C GLY A 187 -16.57 -11.32 -19.36
N GLU A 188 -15.72 -12.28 -19.01
CA GLU A 188 -15.16 -12.42 -17.66
C GLU A 188 -14.19 -11.26 -17.38
N GLY A 189 -14.74 -10.12 -16.95
CA GLY A 189 -14.00 -8.94 -16.48
C GLY A 189 -14.03 -8.81 -14.97
#